data_AF-A0A8T2EKB2-F1
#
_entry.id   AF-A0A8T2EKB2-F1
#
_cell.length_a   1.000
_cell.length_b   1.000
_cell.length_c   1.000
_cell.angle_alpha   90.00
_cell.angle_beta   90.00
_cell.angle_gamma   90.00
#
_symmetry.space_group_name_H-M   'P 1'
#
loop_
_entity.id
_entity.type
_entity.pdbx_description
1 polymer ?
#
loop_
_entity_poly.entity_id
_entity_poly.type
_entity_poly.pdbx_seq_one_letter_code
_entity_poly.pdbx_strand_id
1 'polypeptide(L)'
;MCLIMETDDHNGDVLAPPSNFSMVEDGIYRSGFPRPENFSFLKTLNLRSIIYLCPEPYPEENLKFLEANNIKLYQFGIEGKTDPPTPMPKDTVLDALKVLVDVRNHPILIHCKRGKHRTGCLVGCLRKVQSWCLSSVLEEYQKNAGLKWRQRDLNFIETFDIVSLRQCLLSIMYQYHGYGFKRRRLAYEEENVQTPKPQAARV
;
A
#
# COMPACT_ATOMS: atom_id res chain seq x y z
N MET A 1 -10.11 51.28 -11.31
CA MET A 1 -9.69 49.94 -11.76
C MET A 1 -10.32 48.94 -10.80
N CYS A 2 -11.47 48.38 -11.19
CA CYS A 2 -12.24 47.44 -10.39
C CYS A 2 -11.60 46.06 -10.57
N LEU A 3 -10.95 45.54 -9.52
CA LEU A 3 -10.51 44.15 -9.49
C LEU A 3 -11.76 43.28 -9.30
N ILE A 4 -12.25 42.75 -10.41
CA ILE A 4 -13.21 41.67 -10.42
C ILE A 4 -12.43 40.46 -9.91
N MET A 5 -12.66 40.08 -8.65
CA MET A 5 -12.27 38.76 -8.17
C MET A 5 -13.23 37.78 -8.84
N GLU A 6 -12.72 37.04 -9.82
CA GLU A 6 -13.41 35.89 -10.39
C GLU A 6 -13.74 34.94 -9.24
N THR A 7 -15.04 34.77 -9.00
CA THR A 7 -15.58 33.81 -8.06
C THR A 7 -15.37 32.43 -8.64
N ASP A 8 -14.24 31.80 -8.31
CA ASP A 8 -14.05 30.38 -8.60
C ASP A 8 -15.08 29.58 -7.81
N ASP A 9 -15.81 28.79 -8.59
CA ASP A 9 -16.98 28.00 -8.26
C ASP A 9 -16.61 26.90 -7.24
N HIS A 10 -16.55 27.24 -5.96
CA HIS A 10 -16.46 26.27 -4.88
C HIS A 10 -17.81 25.56 -4.74
N ASN A 11 -18.07 24.60 -5.64
CA ASN A 11 -18.94 23.48 -5.31
C ASN A 11 -18.27 22.77 -4.12
N GLY A 12 -18.72 23.08 -2.91
CA GLY A 12 -18.13 22.66 -1.64
C GLY A 12 -18.30 21.16 -1.39
N ASP A 13 -17.69 20.33 -2.24
CA ASP A 13 -17.59 18.90 -2.02
C ASP A 13 -16.81 18.67 -0.74
N VAL A 14 -17.51 18.17 0.28
CA VAL A 14 -16.92 17.82 1.56
C VAL A 14 -15.83 16.77 1.32
N LEU A 15 -14.57 17.18 1.45
CA LEU A 15 -13.43 16.29 1.31
C LEU A 15 -13.34 15.38 2.54
N ALA A 16 -13.91 14.19 2.43
CA ALA A 16 -13.91 13.21 3.51
C ALA A 16 -12.77 12.20 3.32
N PRO A 17 -11.73 12.20 4.19
CA PRO A 17 -10.69 11.19 4.12
C PRO A 17 -11.25 9.79 4.44
N PRO A 18 -10.67 8.71 3.89
CA PRO A 18 -11.06 7.37 4.27
C PRO A 18 -10.84 7.11 5.76
N SER A 19 -11.56 6.13 6.32
CA SER A 19 -11.39 5.75 7.73
C SER A 19 -9.93 5.45 8.06
N ASN A 20 -9.45 5.85 9.24
CA ASN A 20 -8.07 5.61 9.68
C ASN A 20 -6.99 6.14 8.73
N PHE A 21 -7.30 7.20 7.96
CA PHE A 21 -6.34 7.85 7.08
C PHE A 21 -5.28 8.60 7.90
N SER A 22 -4.01 8.44 7.52
CA SER A 22 -2.91 9.26 8.02
C SER A 22 -1.73 9.24 7.04
N MET A 23 -0.90 10.28 7.12
CA MET A 23 0.40 10.29 6.46
C MET A 23 1.40 9.49 7.31
N VAL A 24 2.11 8.57 6.67
CA VAL A 24 3.20 7.79 7.31
C VAL A 24 4.52 8.54 7.12
N GLU A 25 4.78 8.96 5.89
CA GLU A 25 5.96 9.70 5.46
C GLU A 25 5.54 10.60 4.31
N ASP A 26 6.40 11.54 3.91
CA ASP A 26 6.14 12.31 2.70
C ASP A 26 5.93 11.40 1.49
N GLY A 27 4.78 11.58 0.81
CA GLY A 27 4.35 10.72 -0.29
C GLY A 27 3.98 9.28 0.07
N ILE A 28 3.91 8.89 1.36
CA ILE A 28 3.38 7.59 1.82
C ILE A 28 2.19 7.83 2.73
N TYR A 29 1.03 7.34 2.30
CA TYR A 29 -0.22 7.42 3.04
C TYR A 29 -0.69 6.04 3.48
N ARG A 30 -1.47 6.00 4.56
CA ARG A 30 -2.17 4.80 5.01
C ARG A 30 -3.64 5.08 5.22
N SER A 31 -4.49 4.08 5.04
CA SER A 31 -5.91 4.18 5.39
C SER A 31 -6.58 2.82 5.59
N GLY A 32 -7.83 2.85 6.04
CA GLY A 32 -8.82 1.81 5.80
C GLY A 32 -9.33 1.82 4.36
N PHE A 33 -10.31 0.97 4.09
CA PHE A 33 -10.79 0.78 2.72
C PHE A 33 -11.46 2.07 2.18
N PRO A 34 -10.98 2.63 1.05
CA PRO A 34 -11.60 3.80 0.43
C PRO A 34 -12.99 3.49 -0.11
N ARG A 35 -13.93 4.39 0.14
CA ARG A 35 -15.29 4.36 -0.42
C ARG A 35 -15.48 5.49 -1.44
N PRO A 36 -16.54 5.44 -2.27
CA PRO A 36 -16.81 6.49 -3.25
C PRO A 36 -16.86 7.89 -2.66
N GLU A 37 -17.39 8.03 -1.44
CA GLU A 37 -17.43 9.31 -0.71
C GLU A 37 -16.03 9.91 -0.44
N ASN A 38 -14.97 9.09 -0.49
CA ASN A 38 -13.60 9.51 -0.24
C ASN A 38 -12.82 9.85 -1.53
N PHE A 39 -13.40 9.59 -2.71
CA PHE A 39 -12.68 9.74 -3.97
C PHE A 39 -12.31 11.20 -4.27
N SER A 40 -13.16 12.15 -3.90
CA SER A 40 -12.85 13.59 -3.99
C SER A 40 -11.58 13.93 -3.21
N PHE A 41 -11.47 13.45 -1.97
CA PHE A 41 -10.26 13.60 -1.14
C PHE A 41 -9.05 12.87 -1.73
N LEU A 42 -9.21 11.63 -2.22
CA LEU A 42 -8.08 10.88 -2.78
C LEU A 42 -7.51 11.53 -4.04
N LYS A 43 -8.33 12.24 -4.84
CA LYS A 43 -7.85 13.02 -5.98
C LYS A 43 -6.88 14.11 -5.56
N THR A 44 -7.09 14.76 -4.42
CA THR A 44 -6.21 15.85 -3.96
C THR A 44 -4.81 15.37 -3.60
N LEU A 45 -4.64 14.07 -3.32
CA LEU A 45 -3.35 13.47 -3.00
C LEU A 45 -2.48 13.18 -4.24
N ASN A 46 -3.06 13.25 -5.45
CA ASN A 46 -2.39 12.92 -6.71
C ASN A 46 -1.63 11.58 -6.65
N LEU A 47 -2.30 10.56 -6.13
CA LEU A 47 -1.72 9.24 -5.95
C LEU A 47 -1.26 8.67 -7.29
N ARG A 48 -0.09 8.03 -7.30
CA ARG A 48 0.43 7.28 -8.44
C ARG A 48 0.12 5.80 -8.33
N SER A 49 0.08 5.29 -7.10
CA SER A 49 -0.22 3.88 -6.86
C SER A 49 -0.93 3.64 -5.53
N ILE A 50 -1.55 2.46 -5.43
CA ILE A 50 -2.18 1.94 -4.22
C ILE A 50 -1.67 0.54 -3.94
N ILE A 51 -1.32 0.28 -2.68
CA ILE A 51 -1.07 -1.06 -2.15
C ILE A 51 -2.32 -1.54 -1.43
N TYR A 52 -2.92 -2.61 -1.93
CA TYR A 52 -4.09 -3.24 -1.36
C TYR A 52 -3.74 -4.60 -0.75
N LEU A 53 -3.89 -4.73 0.56
CA LEU A 53 -3.40 -5.88 1.33
C LEU A 53 -4.44 -6.98 1.59
N CYS A 54 -5.55 -7.01 0.85
CA CYS A 54 -6.58 -8.03 1.06
C CYS A 54 -6.69 -8.99 -0.14
N PRO A 55 -7.05 -10.27 0.09
CA PRO A 55 -7.19 -11.25 -0.98
C PRO A 55 -8.47 -11.06 -1.81
N GLU A 56 -9.50 -10.42 -1.26
CA GLU A 56 -10.76 -10.20 -1.96
C GLU A 56 -10.56 -9.30 -3.21
N PRO A 57 -11.26 -9.55 -4.33
CA PRO A 57 -11.13 -8.73 -5.53
C PRO A 57 -11.45 -7.26 -5.24
N TYR A 58 -10.78 -6.35 -5.94
CA TYR A 58 -11.04 -4.93 -5.80
C TYR A 58 -12.41 -4.57 -6.42
N PRO A 59 -13.27 -3.79 -5.73
CA PRO A 59 -14.57 -3.41 -6.26
C PRO A 59 -14.47 -2.64 -7.58
N GLU A 60 -15.39 -2.92 -8.50
CA GLU A 60 -15.39 -2.32 -9.85
C GLU A 60 -15.45 -0.79 -9.82
N GLU A 61 -16.21 -0.21 -8.89
CA GLU A 61 -16.32 1.24 -8.76
C GLU A 61 -14.97 1.88 -8.38
N ASN A 62 -14.23 1.25 -7.47
CA ASN A 62 -12.89 1.69 -7.11
C ASN A 62 -11.91 1.45 -8.28
N LEU A 63 -12.03 0.36 -9.04
CA LEU A 63 -11.20 0.12 -10.22
C LEU A 63 -11.39 1.21 -11.29
N LYS A 64 -12.64 1.58 -11.59
CA LYS A 64 -12.96 2.70 -12.51
C LYS A 64 -12.34 4.01 -12.04
N PHE A 65 -12.36 4.28 -10.73
CA PHE A 65 -11.69 5.44 -10.17
C PHE A 65 -10.16 5.39 -10.38
N LEU A 66 -9.53 4.24 -10.18
CA LEU A 66 -8.09 4.07 -10.40
C LEU A 66 -7.72 4.30 -11.87
N GLU A 67 -8.47 3.71 -12.79
CA GLU A 67 -8.28 3.88 -14.23
C GLU A 67 -8.42 5.34 -14.65
N ALA A 68 -9.48 6.02 -14.20
CA ALA A 68 -9.74 7.42 -14.54
C ALA A 68 -8.63 8.38 -14.05
N ASN A 69 -7.91 8.01 -12.99
CA ASN A 69 -6.84 8.82 -12.41
C ASN A 69 -5.43 8.26 -12.69
N ASN A 70 -5.30 7.25 -13.57
CA ASN A 70 -4.04 6.58 -13.90
C ASN A 70 -3.27 6.03 -12.68
N ILE A 71 -4.01 5.53 -11.68
CA ILE A 71 -3.44 5.01 -10.44
C ILE A 71 -3.19 3.50 -10.59
N LYS A 72 -1.96 3.06 -10.33
CA LYS A 72 -1.60 1.64 -10.39
C LYS A 72 -2.01 0.90 -9.11
N LEU A 73 -2.65 -0.25 -9.25
CA LEU A 73 -3.00 -1.12 -8.12
C LEU A 73 -1.96 -2.24 -7.95
N TYR A 74 -1.41 -2.36 -6.75
CA TYR A 74 -0.59 -3.49 -6.33
C TYR A 74 -1.35 -4.27 -5.26
N GLN A 75 -1.83 -5.47 -5.62
CA GLN A 75 -2.59 -6.32 -4.70
C GLN A 75 -1.70 -7.41 -4.10
N PHE A 76 -1.70 -7.46 -2.77
CA PHE A 76 -0.99 -8.48 -1.99
C PHE A 76 -1.98 -9.14 -1.02
N GLY A 77 -2.46 -10.32 -1.40
CA GLY A 77 -3.51 -11.01 -0.67
C GLY A 77 -3.04 -11.55 0.68
N ILE A 78 -3.28 -10.81 1.76
CA ILE A 78 -3.02 -11.29 3.13
C ILE A 78 -4.35 -11.65 3.78
N GLU A 79 -4.51 -12.94 4.12
CA GLU A 79 -5.69 -13.45 4.80
C GLU A 79 -5.99 -12.68 6.09
N GLY A 80 -7.29 -12.48 6.34
CA GLY A 80 -7.78 -11.74 7.48
C GLY A 80 -7.87 -12.58 8.75
N LYS A 81 -9.06 -12.55 9.37
CA LYS A 81 -9.34 -13.42 10.52
C LYS A 81 -9.81 -14.76 9.98
N THR A 82 -8.92 -15.75 9.99
CA THR A 82 -9.23 -17.17 9.74
C THR A 82 -9.28 -17.95 11.06
N ASP A 83 -9.97 -19.08 11.05
CA ASP A 83 -10.02 -20.05 12.14
C ASP A 83 -9.78 -21.47 11.55
N PRO A 84 -8.63 -22.13 11.82
CA PRO A 84 -7.56 -21.69 12.70
C PRO A 84 -6.82 -20.46 12.17
N PRO A 85 -6.18 -19.66 13.04
CA PRO A 85 -5.60 -18.41 12.59
C PRO A 85 -4.34 -18.59 11.74
N THR A 86 -4.40 -18.17 10.48
CA THR A 86 -3.25 -18.19 9.56
C THR A 86 -2.18 -17.19 10.03
N PRO A 87 -0.89 -17.55 10.04
CA PRO A 87 0.19 -16.60 10.27
C PRO A 87 0.30 -15.59 9.11
N MET A 88 0.81 -14.39 9.41
CA MET A 88 1.08 -13.38 8.40
C MET A 88 2.19 -13.87 7.44
N PRO A 89 1.96 -13.92 6.12
CA PRO A 89 2.95 -14.40 5.16
C PRO A 89 4.10 -13.40 5.04
N LYS A 90 5.32 -13.83 5.39
CA LYS A 90 6.52 -12.98 5.36
C LYS A 90 6.88 -12.55 3.94
N ASP A 91 6.79 -13.46 2.98
CA ASP A 91 7.18 -13.21 1.59
C ASP A 91 6.26 -12.17 0.93
N THR A 92 4.95 -12.32 1.08
CA THR A 92 3.96 -11.34 0.59
C THR A 92 4.17 -9.95 1.19
N VAL A 93 4.49 -9.86 2.49
CA VAL A 93 4.80 -8.57 3.14
C VAL A 93 6.10 -8.00 2.61
N LEU A 94 7.11 -8.85 2.35
CA LEU A 94 8.38 -8.43 1.78
C LEU A 94 8.20 -7.88 0.36
N ASP A 95 7.37 -8.51 -0.48
CA ASP A 95 7.10 -8.02 -1.83
C ASP A 95 6.30 -6.72 -1.83
N ALA A 96 5.31 -6.60 -0.93
CA ALA A 96 4.61 -5.34 -0.71
C ALA A 96 5.58 -4.24 -0.22
N LEU A 97 6.53 -4.59 0.63
CA LEU A 97 7.55 -3.68 1.11
C LEU A 97 8.48 -3.23 -0.02
N LYS A 98 8.90 -4.13 -0.92
CA LYS A 98 9.69 -3.76 -2.12
C LYS A 98 8.97 -2.74 -3.01
N VAL A 99 7.66 -2.85 -3.19
CA VAL A 99 6.85 -1.84 -3.90
C VAL A 99 6.84 -0.51 -3.15
N LEU A 100 6.70 -0.58 -1.83
CA LEU A 100 6.60 0.59 -0.95
C LEU A 100 7.91 1.40 -0.84
N VAL A 101 9.08 0.77 -0.92
CA VAL A 101 10.37 1.50 -0.88
C VAL A 101 10.76 2.11 -2.24
N ASP A 102 10.10 1.71 -3.32
CA ASP A 102 10.41 2.22 -4.65
C ASP A 102 9.75 3.59 -4.88
N VAL A 103 10.56 4.63 -4.76
CA VAL A 103 10.20 6.05 -4.95
C VAL A 103 9.44 6.34 -6.25
N ARG A 104 9.56 5.50 -7.28
CA ARG A 104 8.87 5.68 -8.56
C ARG A 104 7.36 5.46 -8.44
N ASN A 105 6.91 4.76 -7.40
CA ASN A 105 5.52 4.46 -7.12
C ASN A 105 4.81 5.56 -6.31
N HIS A 106 5.53 6.58 -5.84
CA HIS A 106 5.00 7.62 -4.96
C HIS A 106 4.40 8.80 -5.77
N PRO A 107 3.37 9.48 -5.22
CA PRO A 107 2.73 9.26 -3.93
C PRO A 107 1.89 7.97 -3.87
N ILE A 108 1.98 7.23 -2.76
CA ILE A 108 1.40 5.88 -2.62
C ILE A 108 0.46 5.78 -1.41
N LEU A 109 -0.67 5.10 -1.58
CA LEU A 109 -1.61 4.79 -0.49
C LEU A 109 -1.59 3.31 -0.14
N ILE A 110 -1.38 2.99 1.13
CA ILE A 110 -1.46 1.64 1.66
C ILE A 110 -2.80 1.45 2.35
N HIS A 111 -3.57 0.45 1.97
CA HIS A 111 -4.79 0.12 2.71
C HIS A 111 -5.09 -1.37 2.78
N CYS A 112 -5.91 -1.70 3.77
CA CYS A 112 -6.60 -2.98 3.87
C CYS A 112 -8.08 -2.70 4.16
N LYS A 113 -8.82 -3.63 4.77
CA LYS A 113 -10.22 -3.41 5.14
C LYS A 113 -10.41 -2.25 6.13
N ARG A 114 -9.53 -2.13 7.13
CA ARG A 114 -9.67 -1.13 8.23
C ARG A 114 -8.42 -0.29 8.48
N GLY A 115 -7.32 -0.55 7.78
CA GLY A 115 -6.06 0.19 7.95
C GLY A 115 -5.32 -0.06 9.27
N LYS A 116 -5.63 -1.18 9.95
CA LYS A 116 -5.13 -1.50 11.31
C LYS A 116 -4.04 -2.57 11.30
N HIS A 117 -4.43 -3.84 11.10
CA HIS A 117 -3.55 -5.01 11.24
C HIS A 117 -2.54 -5.12 10.10
N ARG A 118 -2.99 -5.53 8.91
CA ARG A 118 -2.13 -5.75 7.72
C ARG A 118 -1.35 -4.49 7.34
N THR A 119 -2.05 -3.36 7.24
CA THR A 119 -1.44 -2.04 6.98
C THR A 119 -0.45 -1.65 8.09
N GLY A 120 -0.80 -1.90 9.35
CA GLY A 120 0.09 -1.59 10.48
C GLY A 120 1.35 -2.45 10.50
N CYS A 121 1.26 -3.73 10.15
CA CYS A 121 2.42 -4.60 10.01
C CYS A 121 3.35 -4.13 8.89
N LEU A 122 2.81 -3.80 7.70
CA LEU A 122 3.62 -3.30 6.59
C LEU A 122 4.30 -1.98 6.93
N VAL A 123 3.57 -1.03 7.55
CA VAL A 123 4.15 0.23 8.03
C VAL A 123 5.20 -0.02 9.12
N GLY A 124 4.95 -0.96 10.03
CA GLY A 124 5.92 -1.35 11.05
C GLY A 124 7.22 -1.90 10.45
N CYS A 125 7.11 -2.74 9.41
CA CYS A 125 8.26 -3.22 8.64
C CYS A 125 9.01 -2.06 7.96
N LEU A 126 8.30 -1.09 7.38
CA LEU A 126 8.91 0.13 6.82
C LEU A 126 9.71 0.89 7.90
N ARG A 127 9.15 1.10 9.09
CA ARG A 127 9.86 1.79 10.19
C ARG A 127 11.11 1.05 10.64
N LYS A 128 11.10 -0.30 10.64
CA LYS A 128 12.32 -1.09 10.90
C LYS A 128 13.38 -0.87 9.83
N VAL A 129 12.99 -0.76 8.56
CA VAL A 129 13.93 -0.42 7.47
C VAL A 129 14.51 0.98 7.68
N GLN A 130 13.69 1.94 8.13
CA GLN A 130 14.10 3.29 8.53
C GLN A 130 14.91 3.32 9.86
N SER A 131 15.23 2.16 10.45
CA SER A 131 16.02 2.02 11.68
C SER A 131 15.42 2.71 12.91
N TRP A 132 14.08 2.79 12.99
CA TRP A 132 13.40 3.21 14.21
C TRP A 132 13.62 2.19 15.32
N CYS A 133 13.63 2.64 16.58
CA CYS A 133 13.68 1.73 17.71
C CYS A 133 12.37 0.92 17.81
N LEU A 134 12.47 -0.36 18.19
CA LEU A 134 11.33 -1.28 18.17
C LEU A 134 10.15 -0.75 19.00
N SER A 135 10.41 -0.16 20.17
CA SER A 135 9.37 0.43 21.03
C SER A 135 8.52 1.47 20.31
N SER A 136 9.12 2.40 19.58
CA SER A 136 8.37 3.41 18.81
C SER A 136 7.60 2.81 17.64
N VAL A 137 8.13 1.76 17.01
CA VAL A 137 7.41 1.04 15.94
C VAL A 137 6.14 0.38 16.50
N LEU A 138 6.27 -0.32 17.63
CA LEU A 138 5.14 -1.00 18.26
C LEU A 138 4.09 -0.01 18.78
N GLU A 139 4.54 1.12 19.33
CA GLU A 139 3.66 2.21 19.78
C GLU A 139 2.87 2.83 18.61
N GLU A 140 3.53 3.12 17.48
CA GLU A 140 2.87 3.63 16.27
C GLU A 140 1.80 2.63 15.78
N TYR A 141 2.14 1.33 15.75
CA TYR A 141 1.17 0.29 15.40
C TYR A 141 -0.03 0.29 16.36
N GLN A 142 0.20 0.29 17.67
CA GLN A 142 -0.87 0.25 18.68
C GLN A 142 -1.78 1.47 18.60
N LYS A 143 -1.21 2.66 18.42
CA LYS A 143 -1.95 3.91 18.21
C LYS A 143 -2.91 3.81 17.01
N ASN A 144 -2.42 3.32 15.88
CA ASN A 144 -3.22 3.20 14.66
C ASN A 144 -4.23 2.03 14.72
N ALA A 145 -3.93 0.95 15.45
CA ALA A 145 -4.86 -0.15 15.66
C ALA A 145 -5.95 0.20 16.69
N GLY A 146 -5.65 1.10 17.63
CA GLY A 146 -6.51 1.46 18.77
C GLY A 146 -6.84 0.24 19.63
N LEU A 147 -8.05 0.20 20.18
CA LEU A 147 -8.53 -0.89 21.07
C LEU A 147 -8.53 -2.30 20.45
N LYS A 148 -8.24 -2.43 19.15
CA LYS A 148 -8.24 -3.72 18.43
C LYS A 148 -6.84 -4.14 17.99
N TRP A 149 -5.79 -3.68 18.66
CA TRP A 149 -4.43 -4.17 18.44
C TRP A 149 -4.33 -5.68 18.73
N ARG A 150 -3.35 -6.36 18.13
CA ARG A 150 -3.16 -7.81 18.27
C ARG A 150 -1.73 -8.13 18.64
N GLN A 151 -1.53 -9.01 19.63
CA GLN A 151 -0.19 -9.47 20.02
C GLN A 151 0.54 -10.16 18.86
N ARG A 152 -0.18 -10.90 18.00
CA ARG A 152 0.42 -11.56 16.83
C ARG A 152 1.10 -10.57 15.89
N ASP A 153 0.48 -9.42 15.66
CA ASP A 153 1.01 -8.40 14.75
C ASP A 153 2.27 -7.76 15.34
N LEU A 154 2.31 -7.54 16.66
CA LEU A 154 3.51 -7.07 17.37
C LEU A 154 4.65 -8.08 17.24
N ASN A 155 4.39 -9.36 17.53
CA ASN A 155 5.38 -10.43 17.42
C ASN A 155 5.86 -10.58 15.97
N PHE A 156 4.99 -10.38 14.98
CA PHE A 156 5.37 -10.39 13.58
C PHE A 156 6.34 -9.24 13.26
N ILE A 157 6.02 -8.00 13.68
CA ILE A 157 6.89 -6.84 13.47
C ILE A 157 8.26 -7.07 14.12
N GLU A 158 8.28 -7.58 15.36
CA GLU A 158 9.51 -7.88 16.10
C GLU A 158 10.39 -8.91 15.35
N THR A 159 9.80 -10.03 14.94
CA THR A 159 10.51 -11.15 14.29
C THR A 159 10.77 -10.97 12.79
N PHE A 160 10.25 -9.91 12.17
CA PHE A 160 10.47 -9.64 10.75
C PHE A 160 11.93 -9.25 10.48
N ASP A 161 12.63 -10.04 9.68
CA ASP A 161 14.03 -9.77 9.36
C ASP A 161 14.16 -8.74 8.22
N ILE A 162 14.88 -7.65 8.49
CA ILE A 162 15.15 -6.59 7.52
C ILE A 162 16.42 -6.85 6.69
N VAL A 163 17.25 -7.82 7.09
CA VAL A 163 18.53 -8.13 6.44
C VAL A 163 18.31 -8.55 4.99
N SER A 164 17.30 -9.38 4.72
CA SER A 164 16.95 -9.82 3.37
C SER A 164 16.61 -8.65 2.44
N LEU A 165 15.93 -7.61 2.94
CA LEU A 165 15.63 -6.42 2.15
C LEU A 165 16.88 -5.55 1.93
N ARG A 166 17.71 -5.36 2.97
CA ARG A 166 18.97 -4.62 2.85
C ARG A 166 19.90 -5.27 1.82
N GLN A 167 20.02 -6.59 1.83
CA GLN A 167 20.79 -7.33 0.84
C GLN A 167 20.20 -7.18 -0.57
N CYS A 168 18.87 -7.20 -0.71
CA CYS A 168 18.20 -6.98 -1.99
C CYS A 168 18.45 -5.56 -2.53
N LEU A 169 18.28 -4.53 -1.70
CA LEU A 169 18.54 -3.14 -2.07
C LEU A 169 20.01 -2.89 -2.39
N LEU A 170 20.92 -3.43 -1.59
CA LEU A 170 22.37 -3.35 -1.86
C LEU A 170 22.72 -4.07 -3.17
N SER A 171 22.19 -5.26 -3.42
CA SER A 171 22.39 -5.99 -4.68
C SER A 171 21.93 -5.17 -5.88
N ILE A 172 20.76 -4.52 -5.79
CA ILE A 172 20.27 -3.60 -6.80
C ILE A 172 21.25 -2.43 -6.96
N MET A 173 21.63 -1.75 -5.88
CA MET A 173 22.58 -0.63 -5.93
C MET A 173 23.93 -1.04 -6.53
N TYR A 174 24.48 -2.20 -6.17
CA TYR A 174 25.73 -2.73 -6.72
C TYR A 174 25.59 -3.12 -8.20
N GLN A 175 24.45 -3.67 -8.62
CA GLN A 175 24.15 -3.88 -10.04
C GLN A 175 24.12 -2.55 -10.79
N TYR A 176 23.57 -1.49 -10.20
CA TYR A 176 23.54 -0.15 -10.80
C TYR A 176 24.92 0.55 -10.80
N HIS A 177 25.74 0.37 -9.76
CA HIS A 177 27.09 0.92 -9.72
C HIS A 177 28.12 0.11 -10.53
N GLY A 178 27.89 -1.18 -10.75
CA GLY A 178 28.72 -2.04 -11.60
C GLY A 178 28.37 -2.00 -13.08
N TYR A 179 27.22 -1.40 -13.47
CA TYR A 179 26.75 -1.37 -14.85
C TYR A 179 26.51 0.07 -15.32
N GLY A 180 27.46 0.59 -16.10
CA GLY A 180 27.28 1.83 -16.85
C GLY A 180 25.98 1.80 -17.67
N PHE A 181 25.11 2.77 -17.41
CA PHE A 181 24.17 3.38 -18.35
C PHE A 181 23.34 2.45 -19.28
N LYS A 182 22.81 1.31 -18.80
CA LYS A 182 21.73 0.60 -19.50
C LYS A 182 20.60 0.22 -18.54
N ARG A 183 19.55 1.06 -18.53
CA ARG A 183 18.32 0.95 -17.74
C ARG A 183 17.70 -0.44 -17.84
N ARG A 184 17.73 -1.24 -16.76
CA ARG A 184 16.73 -2.30 -16.52
C ARG A 184 15.80 -1.80 -15.43
N ARG A 185 14.55 -1.50 -15.80
CA ARG A 185 13.48 -1.26 -14.82
C ARG A 185 13.41 -2.48 -13.89
N LEU A 186 13.35 -2.28 -12.57
CA LEU A 186 12.86 -3.32 -11.66
C LEU A 186 11.47 -3.71 -12.17
N ALA A 187 11.38 -4.92 -12.73
CA ALA A 187 10.13 -5.55 -13.13
C ALA A 187 9.67 -6.38 -11.94
N TYR A 188 8.43 -6.19 -11.51
CA TYR A 188 7.77 -7.11 -10.60
C TYR A 188 7.32 -8.30 -11.45
N GLU A 189 7.71 -9.52 -11.10
CA GLU A 189 7.19 -10.70 -11.78
C GLU A 189 5.69 -10.80 -11.51
N GLU A 190 4.89 -10.69 -12.57
CA GLU A 190 3.45 -10.95 -12.51
C GLU A 190 3.23 -12.47 -12.38
N GLU A 191 3.26 -12.99 -11.16
CA GLU A 191 2.83 -14.38 -10.93
C GLU A 191 1.29 -14.48 -10.97
N ASN A 192 0.81 -14.98 -12.11
CA ASN A 192 -0.44 -15.72 -12.33
C ASN A 192 -1.78 -15.04 -12.01
N VAL A 193 -2.26 -14.23 -12.96
CA VAL A 193 -3.70 -14.12 -13.24
C VAL A 193 -4.12 -15.42 -13.96
N GLN A 194 -4.76 -16.34 -13.24
CA GLN A 194 -5.44 -17.48 -13.86
C GLN A 194 -6.66 -16.98 -14.65
N THR A 195 -6.49 -16.78 -15.95
CA THR A 195 -7.61 -16.64 -16.88
C THR A 195 -8.28 -18.00 -17.08
N PRO A 196 -9.61 -18.14 -16.90
CA PRO A 196 -10.31 -19.37 -17.23
C PRO A 196 -10.32 -19.59 -18.75
N LYS A 197 -9.89 -20.79 -19.18
CA LYS A 197 -9.96 -21.21 -20.59
C LYS A 197 -11.43 -21.36 -21.04
N PRO A 198 -11.85 -20.83 -22.20
CA PRO A 198 -13.15 -21.12 -22.75
C PRO A 198 -13.23 -22.58 -23.21
N GLN A 199 -14.23 -23.32 -22.72
CA GLN A 199 -14.56 -24.65 -23.20
C GLN A 199 -15.08 -24.56 -24.65
N ALA A 200 -14.40 -25.23 -25.56
CA ALA A 200 -14.86 -25.41 -26.92
C ALA A 200 -16.10 -26.31 -26.92
N ALA A 201 -17.21 -25.79 -27.43
CA ALA A 201 -18.38 -26.58 -27.82
C ALA A 201 -17.96 -27.63 -28.86
N ARG A 202 -18.33 -28.90 -28.62
CA ARG A 202 -18.35 -29.92 -29.67
C ARG A 202 -19.80 -30.14 -30.10
N VAL A 203 -19.99 -29.96 -31.40
CA VAL A 203 -21.11 -30.42 -32.22
C VAL A 203 -21.17 -31.94 -32.21
#